data_AF-A0A529LY70-F1
#
_entry.id   AF-A0A529LY70-F1
#
_cell.length_a   1.000
_cell.length_b   1.000
_cell.length_c   1.000
_cell.angle_alpha   90.00
_cell.angle_beta   90.00
_cell.angle_gamma   90.00
#
_symmetry.space_group_name_H-M   'P 1'
#
loop_
_entity.id
_entity.type
_entity.pdbx_description
1 polymer ?
#
loop_
_entity_poly.entity_id
_entity_poly.type
_entity_poly.pdbx_seq_one_letter_code
_entity_poly.pdbx_strand_id
1 'polypeptide(L)'
;MDFLTLLQSLPLLLALAKGALPSVAAFGMGFGQWTASLPPCRDFTFEATSYLVCEVDPKRYQLELFWKDAAGKPFQSLHNLHATQQAAGRTMLFGINAGMYHPNLAPVGLYVERGQEMASVKTGSGSGNFSLQPNGIFYMR
;
A
#
# COMPACT_ATOMS: atom_id res chain seq x y z
N MET A 1 25.25 68.04 -26.41
CA MET A 1 24.01 67.40 -25.91
C MET A 1 24.39 66.74 -24.60
N ASP A 2 24.15 67.45 -23.51
CA ASP A 2 24.86 67.26 -22.25
C ASP A 2 24.26 66.16 -21.36
N PHE A 3 25.16 65.46 -20.66
CA PHE A 3 24.88 64.43 -19.66
C PHE A 3 23.84 64.82 -18.59
N LEU A 4 23.62 66.13 -18.40
CA LEU A 4 22.67 66.70 -17.45
C LEU A 4 21.21 66.44 -17.82
N THR A 5 20.84 66.33 -19.10
CA THR A 5 19.45 66.02 -19.49
C THR A 5 19.12 64.54 -19.35
N LEU A 6 20.12 63.66 -19.34
CA LEU A 6 19.93 62.21 -19.14
C LEU A 6 19.78 61.84 -17.65
N LEU A 7 20.34 62.65 -16.75
CA LEU A 7 20.20 62.45 -15.31
C LEU A 7 18.82 62.89 -14.78
N GLN A 8 18.15 63.84 -15.44
CA GLN A 8 16.86 64.37 -15.01
C GLN A 8 15.67 63.47 -15.35
N SER A 9 15.83 62.45 -16.20
CA SER A 9 14.77 61.49 -16.55
C SER A 9 14.78 60.21 -15.71
N LEU A 10 15.84 59.93 -14.94
CA LEU A 10 15.93 58.77 -14.04
C LEU A 10 14.84 58.71 -12.94
N PRO A 11 14.42 59.81 -12.29
CA PRO A 11 13.43 59.74 -11.22
C PRO A 11 12.03 59.31 -11.69
N LEU A 12 11.69 59.55 -12.97
CA LEU A 12 10.40 59.20 -13.55
C LEU A 12 10.28 57.69 -13.88
N LEU A 13 11.39 57.03 -14.18
CA LEU A 13 11.45 55.58 -14.44
C LEU A 13 11.45 54.76 -13.13
N LEU A 14 11.97 55.33 -12.03
CA LEU A 14 11.96 54.70 -10.70
C LEU A 14 10.58 54.70 -10.01
N ALA A 15 9.63 55.52 -10.47
CA ALA A 15 8.28 55.58 -9.91
C ALA A 15 7.31 54.48 -10.43
N LEU A 16 7.68 53.76 -11.50
CA LEU A 16 6.85 52.69 -12.09
C LEU A 16 7.15 51.28 -11.54
N ALA A 17 8.17 51.12 -10.70
CA ALA A 17 8.56 49.81 -10.14
C ALA A 17 7.92 49.48 -8.77
N LYS A 18 6.96 50.29 -8.29
CA LYS A 18 6.32 50.11 -6.96
C LYS A 18 4.99 49.34 -6.97
N GLY A 19 4.57 48.79 -8.11
CA GLY A 19 3.36 47.98 -8.21
C GLY A 19 3.67 46.49 -8.34
N ALA A 20 3.19 45.69 -7.39
CA ALA A 20 3.14 44.22 -7.41
C ALA A 20 4.44 43.47 -7.03
N LEU A 21 4.78 43.50 -5.74
CA LEU A 21 5.30 42.29 -5.09
C LEU A 21 4.08 41.54 -4.54
N PRO A 22 3.63 40.42 -5.13
CA PRO A 22 2.73 39.53 -4.40
C PRO A 22 3.51 39.05 -3.18
N SER A 23 2.99 39.34 -1.99
CA SER A 23 3.41 38.67 -0.77
C SER A 23 3.16 37.18 -0.97
N VAL A 24 4.19 36.45 -1.41
CA VAL A 24 4.21 34.99 -1.36
C VAL A 24 4.33 34.67 0.13
N ALA A 25 3.18 34.59 0.79
CA ALA A 25 3.07 33.94 2.07
C ALA A 25 3.69 32.55 1.90
N ALA A 26 4.82 32.33 2.55
CA ALA A 26 5.47 31.05 2.62
C ALA A 26 4.45 30.06 3.19
N PHE A 27 3.84 29.25 2.32
CA PHE A 27 3.15 28.02 2.67
C PHE A 27 4.22 27.00 3.13
N GLY A 28 4.85 27.31 4.25
CA GLY A 28 5.60 26.35 5.06
C GLY A 28 4.63 25.63 5.97
N MET A 29 3.71 24.85 5.39
CA MET A 29 3.01 23.80 6.15
C MET A 29 3.46 22.49 5.54
N GLY A 30 4.22 21.76 6.36
CA GLY A 30 4.92 20.56 5.98
C GLY A 30 4.03 19.63 5.16
N PHE A 31 4.48 19.35 3.94
CA PHE A 31 4.37 18.01 3.41
C PHE A 31 5.21 17.13 4.33
N GLY A 32 4.64 16.79 5.49
CA GLY A 32 5.05 15.62 6.24
C GLY A 32 5.07 14.51 5.22
N GLN A 33 6.28 14.07 4.89
CA GLN A 33 6.49 12.94 4.00
C GLN A 33 5.86 11.76 4.70
N TRP A 34 4.57 11.54 4.44
CA TRP A 34 3.92 10.26 4.58
C TRP A 34 4.52 9.37 3.49
N THR A 35 5.81 9.08 3.59
CA THR A 35 6.35 7.88 2.98
C THR A 35 5.70 6.76 3.77
N ALA A 36 4.50 6.34 3.34
CA ALA A 36 4.05 5.00 3.64
C ALA A 36 5.22 4.12 3.21
N SER A 37 5.96 3.58 4.19
CA SER A 37 6.99 2.60 3.89
C SER A 37 6.22 1.41 3.35
N LEU A 38 6.04 1.35 2.04
CA LEU A 38 5.71 0.11 1.40
C LEU A 38 6.74 -0.91 1.93
N PRO A 39 6.32 -2.14 2.28
CA PRO A 39 7.29 -3.17 2.59
C PRO A 39 8.31 -3.20 1.45
N PRO A 40 9.59 -3.50 1.72
CA PRO A 40 10.65 -3.43 0.72
C PRO A 40 10.36 -4.39 -0.45
N CYS A 41 9.54 -3.91 -1.37
CA CYS A 41 9.15 -4.57 -2.59
C CYS A 41 10.13 -4.14 -3.67
N ARG A 42 10.59 -5.11 -4.44
CA ARG A 42 11.51 -4.88 -5.56
C ARG A 42 11.07 -5.69 -6.76
N ASP A 43 11.30 -5.12 -7.93
CA ASP A 43 11.25 -5.91 -9.15
C ASP A 43 12.37 -6.96 -9.11
N PHE A 44 12.04 -8.15 -9.58
CA PHE A 44 12.95 -9.27 -9.66
C PHE A 44 12.69 -10.05 -10.92
N THR A 45 13.69 -10.22 -11.76
CA THR A 45 13.59 -11.06 -12.95
C THR A 45 14.38 -12.33 -12.70
N PHE A 46 13.73 -13.47 -12.89
CA PHE A 46 14.38 -14.78 -12.91
C PHE A 46 14.08 -15.43 -14.25
N GLU A 47 15.14 -15.87 -14.92
CA GLU A 47 15.12 -16.27 -16.33
C GLU A 47 14.50 -15.16 -17.20
N ALA A 48 13.31 -15.38 -17.76
CA ALA A 48 12.57 -14.41 -18.57
C ALA A 48 11.24 -13.96 -17.92
N THR A 49 11.04 -14.23 -16.62
CA THR A 49 9.81 -13.89 -15.90
C THR A 49 10.07 -12.80 -14.88
N SER A 50 9.24 -11.76 -14.90
CA SER A 50 9.28 -10.66 -13.92
C SER A 50 8.35 -10.94 -12.75
N TYR A 51 8.86 -10.66 -11.55
CA TYR A 51 8.17 -10.81 -10.28
C TYR A 51 8.27 -9.50 -9.50
N LEU A 52 7.26 -9.25 -8.66
CA LEU A 52 7.34 -8.27 -7.58
C LEU A 52 7.58 -9.04 -6.29
N VAL A 53 8.76 -8.86 -5.67
CA VAL A 53 9.13 -9.56 -4.44
C VAL A 53 9.04 -8.58 -3.28
N CYS A 54 8.13 -8.83 -2.34
CA CYS A 54 7.94 -8.03 -1.14
C CYS A 54 8.41 -8.82 0.09
N GLU A 55 9.46 -8.34 0.75
CA GLU A 55 9.93 -8.92 2.01
C GLU A 55 9.26 -8.22 3.19
N VAL A 56 8.63 -8.99 4.08
CA VAL A 56 7.87 -8.45 5.23
C VAL A 56 8.49 -8.97 6.53
N ASP A 57 8.96 -8.05 7.37
CA ASP A 57 9.37 -8.35 8.74
C ASP A 57 8.14 -8.37 9.67
N PRO A 58 7.72 -9.53 10.21
CA PRO A 58 6.55 -9.62 11.08
C PRO A 58 6.73 -8.87 12.42
N LYS A 59 7.96 -8.47 12.78
CA LYS A 59 8.20 -7.62 13.96
C LYS A 59 7.82 -6.16 13.71
N ARG A 60 7.74 -5.75 12.44
CA ARG A 60 7.49 -4.35 12.02
C ARG A 60 6.12 -4.18 11.38
N TYR A 61 5.62 -5.21 10.71
CA TYR A 61 4.38 -5.17 9.95
C TYR A 61 3.45 -6.31 10.39
N GLN A 62 2.15 -6.04 10.37
CA GLN A 62 1.13 -7.06 10.67
C GLN A 62 0.77 -7.79 9.38
N LEU A 63 0.80 -9.12 9.43
CA LEU A 63 0.26 -9.99 8.39
C LEU A 63 -1.09 -10.54 8.89
N GLU A 64 -2.14 -10.29 8.12
CA GLU A 64 -3.50 -10.70 8.46
C GLU A 64 -4.17 -11.41 7.30
N LEU A 65 -5.03 -12.36 7.62
CA LEU A 65 -5.92 -13.02 6.68
C LEU A 65 -7.32 -12.41 6.80
N PHE A 66 -8.02 -12.34 5.67
CA PHE A 66 -9.38 -11.84 5.59
C PHE A 66 -10.23 -12.77 4.70
N TRP A 67 -11.34 -13.26 5.24
CA TRP A 67 -12.31 -14.04 4.46
C TRP A 67 -13.63 -13.29 4.28
N LYS A 68 -14.27 -12.94 5.39
CA LYS A 68 -15.63 -12.38 5.42
C LYS A 68 -15.64 -11.00 6.07
N ASP A 69 -16.57 -10.16 5.62
CA ASP A 69 -16.89 -8.90 6.26
C ASP A 69 -17.69 -9.08 7.56
N ALA A 70 -18.01 -7.97 8.22
CA ALA A 70 -18.78 -7.97 9.47
C ALA A 70 -20.22 -8.52 9.33
N ALA A 71 -20.76 -8.58 8.11
CA ALA A 71 -22.05 -9.18 7.81
C ALA A 71 -21.94 -10.69 7.49
N GLY A 72 -20.73 -11.26 7.52
CA GLY A 72 -20.46 -12.66 7.22
C GLY A 72 -20.38 -12.97 5.72
N LYS A 73 -20.36 -11.94 4.85
CA LYS A 73 -20.24 -12.11 3.41
C LYS A 73 -18.75 -12.14 3.00
N PRO A 74 -18.32 -13.05 2.12
CA PRO A 74 -16.95 -13.03 1.62
C PRO A 74 -16.59 -11.71 0.95
N PHE A 75 -15.36 -11.22 1.14
CA PHE A 75 -14.90 -9.96 0.52
C PHE A 75 -14.89 -9.99 -1.00
N GLN A 76 -14.66 -11.16 -1.61
CA GLN A 76 -14.62 -11.41 -3.07
C GLN A 76 -13.50 -10.70 -3.86
N SER A 77 -12.97 -9.57 -3.38
CA SER A 77 -11.88 -8.85 -4.03
C SER A 77 -11.00 -8.12 -3.02
N LEU A 78 -9.73 -7.90 -3.39
CA LEU A 78 -8.80 -7.07 -2.62
C LEU A 78 -9.24 -5.60 -2.58
N HIS A 79 -9.97 -5.13 -3.60
CA HIS A 79 -10.52 -3.77 -3.62
C HIS A 79 -11.57 -3.57 -2.52
N ASN A 80 -12.51 -4.52 -2.38
CA ASN A 80 -13.53 -4.47 -1.34
C ASN A 80 -12.89 -4.51 0.05
N LEU A 81 -11.92 -5.41 0.25
CA LEU A 81 -11.15 -5.48 1.49
C LEU A 81 -10.46 -4.14 1.79
N HIS A 82 -9.74 -3.58 0.81
CA HIS A 82 -9.06 -2.29 0.96
C HIS A 82 -10.04 -1.17 1.35
N ALA A 83 -11.17 -1.05 0.66
CA ALA A 83 -12.19 -0.04 0.96
C ALA A 83 -12.76 -0.19 2.38
N THR A 84 -13.08 -1.42 2.82
CA THR A 84 -13.55 -1.68 4.18
C THR A 84 -12.50 -1.33 5.23
N GLN A 85 -11.23 -1.68 4.99
CA GLN A 85 -10.14 -1.39 5.93
C GLN A 85 -9.86 0.12 6.02
N GLN A 86 -9.89 0.83 4.88
CA GLN A 86 -9.76 2.28 4.86
C GLN A 86 -10.91 2.96 5.61
N ALA A 87 -12.15 2.51 5.41
CA ALA A 87 -13.31 3.02 6.16
C ALA A 87 -13.17 2.77 7.67
N ALA A 88 -12.48 1.71 8.08
CA ALA A 88 -12.12 1.43 9.47
C ALA A 88 -10.87 2.19 9.97
N GLY A 89 -10.34 3.14 9.20
CA GLY A 89 -9.15 3.92 9.56
C GLY A 89 -7.84 3.14 9.51
N ARG A 90 -7.82 1.96 8.84
CA ARG A 90 -6.64 1.11 8.72
C ARG A 90 -5.99 1.30 7.35
N THR A 91 -4.67 1.37 7.33
CA THR A 91 -3.89 1.43 6.08
C THR A 91 -3.42 0.03 5.71
N MET A 92 -3.87 -0.47 4.56
CA MET A 92 -3.36 -1.71 3.97
C MET A 92 -2.22 -1.36 3.00
N LEU A 93 -1.01 -1.84 3.28
CA LEU A 93 0.17 -1.53 2.45
C LEU A 93 0.14 -2.27 1.10
N PHE A 94 -0.27 -3.54 1.12
CA PHE A 94 -0.56 -4.34 -0.07
C PHE A 94 -1.43 -5.54 0.34
N GLY A 95 -1.95 -6.28 -0.64
CA GLY A 95 -2.69 -7.51 -0.44
C GLY A 95 -2.56 -8.44 -1.64
N ILE A 96 -2.62 -9.74 -1.39
CA ILE A 96 -2.54 -10.80 -2.41
C ILE A 96 -3.57 -11.88 -2.12
N ASN A 97 -3.90 -12.72 -3.10
CA ASN A 97 -4.65 -13.93 -2.83
C ASN A 97 -3.84 -14.87 -1.91
N ALA A 98 -4.54 -15.65 -1.10
CA ALA A 98 -3.95 -16.62 -0.18
C ALA A 98 -4.20 -18.06 -0.68
N GLY A 99 -4.79 -18.91 0.17
CA GLY A 99 -5.04 -20.32 -0.13
C GLY A 99 -6.17 -20.58 -1.14
N MET A 100 -6.31 -21.85 -1.51
CA MET A 100 -7.39 -22.33 -2.38
C MET A 100 -8.75 -22.21 -1.70
N TYR A 101 -9.78 -21.98 -2.51
CA TYR A 101 -11.17 -21.87 -2.09
C TYR A 101 -12.10 -22.70 -2.99
N HIS A 102 -13.22 -23.15 -2.42
CA HIS A 102 -14.32 -23.80 -3.13
C HIS A 102 -15.14 -22.77 -3.93
N PRO A 103 -16.02 -23.16 -4.88
CA PRO A 103 -16.84 -22.21 -5.65
C PRO A 103 -17.69 -21.24 -4.81
N ASN A 104 -18.06 -21.63 -3.58
CA ASN A 104 -18.75 -20.78 -2.61
C ASN A 104 -17.81 -19.86 -1.81
N LEU A 105 -16.53 -19.78 -2.20
CA LEU A 105 -15.45 -19.03 -1.57
C LEU A 105 -15.07 -19.51 -0.17
N ALA A 106 -15.44 -20.73 0.23
CA ALA A 106 -14.98 -21.33 1.48
C ALA A 106 -13.54 -21.86 1.35
N PRO A 107 -12.68 -21.74 2.38
CA PRO A 107 -11.33 -22.29 2.36
C PRO A 107 -11.33 -23.80 2.12
N VAL A 108 -10.41 -24.29 1.27
CA VAL A 108 -10.26 -25.74 1.00
C VAL A 108 -9.54 -26.47 2.15
N GLY A 109 -8.61 -25.80 2.81
CA GLY A 109 -7.79 -26.34 3.89
C GLY A 109 -7.82 -25.47 5.14
N LEU A 110 -6.81 -25.65 6.01
CA LEU A 110 -6.69 -24.91 7.26
C LEU A 110 -6.83 -23.41 7.02
N TYR A 111 -7.76 -22.78 7.73
CA TYR A 111 -7.93 -21.33 7.73
C TYR A 111 -8.11 -20.83 9.16
N VAL A 112 -7.19 -19.97 9.58
CA VAL A 112 -7.17 -19.36 10.90
C VAL A 112 -7.17 -17.84 10.72
N GLU A 113 -8.15 -17.16 11.30
CA GLU A 113 -8.29 -15.70 11.25
C GLU A 113 -8.40 -15.19 12.68
N ARG A 114 -7.56 -14.21 13.05
CA ARG A 114 -7.52 -13.62 14.41
C ARG A 114 -7.47 -14.67 15.53
N GLY A 115 -6.69 -15.74 15.32
CA GLY A 115 -6.52 -16.83 16.27
C GLY A 115 -7.66 -17.85 16.33
N GLN A 116 -8.72 -17.66 15.54
CA GLN A 116 -9.84 -18.60 15.47
C GLN A 116 -9.72 -19.49 14.22
N GLU A 117 -9.74 -20.80 14.43
CA GLU A 117 -9.88 -21.77 13.34
C GLU A 117 -11.30 -21.71 12.76
N MET A 118 -11.42 -21.40 11.47
CA MET A 118 -12.70 -21.40 10.75
C MET A 118 -12.84 -22.53 9.74
N ALA A 119 -11.73 -23.16 9.35
CA ALA A 119 -11.70 -24.37 8.54
C ALA A 119 -10.52 -25.24 8.97
N SER A 120 -10.74 -26.55 9.08
CA SER A 120 -9.74 -27.47 9.61
C SER A 120 -8.69 -27.90 8.60
N VAL A 121 -7.53 -28.29 9.13
CA VAL A 121 -6.46 -28.90 8.34
C VAL A 121 -6.93 -30.18 7.63
N LYS A 122 -6.49 -30.36 6.38
CA LYS A 122 -6.66 -31.61 5.64
C LYS A 122 -5.47 -32.52 5.95
N THR A 123 -5.72 -33.64 6.63
CA THR A 123 -4.69 -34.60 7.06
C THR A 123 -4.63 -35.87 6.21
N GLY A 124 -5.61 -36.08 5.32
CA GLY A 124 -5.65 -37.24 4.44
C GLY A 124 -4.68 -37.12 3.26
N SER A 125 -4.35 -38.27 2.66
CA SER A 125 -3.70 -38.32 1.35
C SER A 125 -4.69 -37.92 0.24
N GLY A 126 -4.16 -37.48 -0.89
CA GLY A 126 -4.97 -37.10 -2.04
C GLY A 126 -4.14 -37.07 -3.32
N SER A 127 -4.75 -36.64 -4.41
CA SER A 127 -4.05 -36.41 -5.67
C SER A 127 -3.56 -34.96 -5.78
N GLY A 128 -2.56 -34.74 -6.63
CA GLY A 128 -2.02 -33.42 -6.94
C GLY A 128 -1.00 -32.89 -5.93
N ASN A 129 -0.40 -31.75 -6.29
CA ASN A 129 0.80 -31.22 -5.61
C ASN A 129 0.55 -30.84 -4.14
N PHE A 130 -0.68 -30.45 -3.76
CA PHE A 130 -1.03 -30.07 -2.38
C PHE A 130 -1.28 -31.26 -1.45
N SER A 131 -1.29 -32.48 -1.99
CA SER A 131 -1.52 -33.73 -1.25
C SER A 131 -0.26 -34.59 -1.13
N LEU A 132 0.88 -34.11 -1.65
CA LEU A 132 2.15 -34.83 -1.58
C LEU A 132 2.62 -34.97 -0.14
N GLN A 133 3.14 -36.15 0.20
CA GLN A 133 3.67 -36.45 1.53
C GLN A 133 5.19 -36.67 1.47
N PRO A 134 5.95 -36.25 2.50
CA PRO A 134 5.49 -35.55 3.70
C PRO A 134 5.11 -34.09 3.42
N ASN A 135 4.00 -33.62 4.02
CA ASN A 135 3.59 -32.22 4.05
C ASN A 135 3.54 -31.70 5.49
N GLY A 136 3.49 -30.37 5.66
CA GLY A 136 3.51 -29.75 6.97
C GLY A 136 2.93 -28.35 7.00
N ILE A 137 2.66 -27.88 8.20
CA ILE A 137 2.24 -26.50 8.49
C ILE A 137 3.47 -25.72 8.92
N PHE A 138 3.78 -24.64 8.21
CA PHE A 138 4.72 -23.64 8.69
C PHE A 138 3.98 -22.65 9.58
N TYR A 139 4.55 -22.39 10.76
CA TYR A 139 4.02 -21.42 11.70
C TYR A 139 5.01 -20.27 11.86
N MET A 140 4.48 -19.06 11.85
CA MET A 140 5.21 -17.82 12.14
C MET A 140 4.62 -17.21 13.40
N ARG A 141 5.48 -16.77 14.32
CA ARG A 141 5.12 -16.10 15.56
C ARG A 141 5.39 -14.61 15.50
#